data_AF-A0A9D1J341-F1
#
_entry.id   AF-A0A9D1J341-F1
#
_cell.length_a   1.000
_cell.length_b   1.000
_cell.length_c   1.000
_cell.angle_alpha   90.00
_cell.angle_beta   90.00
_cell.angle_gamma   90.00
#
_symmetry.space_group_name_H-M   'P 1'
#
loop_
_entity.id
_entity.type
_entity.pdbx_description
1 polymer ?
#
loop_
_entity_poly.entity_id
_entity_poly.type
_entity_poly.pdbx_seq_one_letter_code
_entity_poly.pdbx_strand_id
1 'polypeptide(L)'
;MEKDKKALEIASKKSSELDKSTTDIKDTVNNLKKAPIIKNTYTISENDKNKILEYIDKVDKTNADFKRTEKLSVTLNNVDTELEENREKIKILTENNEALSLKVDTLSKNIENKNKEIKELKKDNKHLEELVDYFKDLFGRLVNFIKHKMFGKDKEREDYWGFSKDLYEHGIFSDKTITDIKDDYKWNKENDKYKDHDDFEI
;
A
#
# COMPACT_ATOMS: atom_id res chain seq x y z
N MET A 1 10.27 -33.74 22.10
CA MET A 1 11.46 -33.18 21.43
C MET A 1 12.77 -33.49 22.13
N GLU A 2 13.07 -32.96 23.32
CA GLU A 2 14.40 -33.15 23.92
C GLU A 2 14.67 -34.59 24.41
N LYS A 3 13.64 -35.27 24.90
CA LYS A 3 13.70 -36.69 25.27
C LYS A 3 13.94 -37.60 24.05
N ASP A 4 13.32 -37.27 22.92
CA ASP A 4 13.42 -38.03 21.67
C ASP A 4 14.79 -37.84 21.02
N LYS A 5 15.34 -36.63 21.09
CA LYS A 5 16.72 -36.33 20.63
C LYS A 5 17.77 -37.13 21.38
N LYS A 6 17.66 -37.23 22.72
CA LYS A 6 18.56 -38.06 23.54
C LYS A 6 18.42 -39.55 23.22
N ALA A 7 17.20 -40.03 22.96
CA ALA A 7 16.98 -41.41 22.57
C ALA A 7 17.62 -41.75 21.20
N LEU A 8 17.53 -40.83 20.23
CA LEU A 8 18.20 -40.96 18.93
C LEU A 8 19.73 -41.00 19.08
N GLU A 9 20.34 -40.10 19.85
CA GLU A 9 21.79 -40.13 20.08
C GLU A 9 22.27 -41.46 20.68
N ILE A 10 21.49 -42.06 21.59
CA ILE A 10 21.80 -43.38 22.18
C ILE A 10 21.66 -44.49 21.13
N ALA A 11 20.60 -44.46 20.32
CA ALA A 11 20.38 -45.39 19.21
C ALA A 11 21.54 -45.39 18.21
N SER A 12 21.98 -44.20 17.78
CA SER A 12 23.11 -43.98 16.88
C SER A 12 24.41 -44.62 17.39
N LYS A 13 24.70 -44.43 18.69
CA LYS A 13 25.88 -45.04 19.35
C LYS A 13 25.80 -46.55 19.34
N LYS A 14 24.67 -47.13 19.75
CA LYS A 14 24.46 -48.59 19.76
C LYS A 14 24.59 -49.20 18.38
N SER A 15 24.07 -48.54 17.34
CA SER A 15 24.20 -48.99 15.96
C SER A 15 25.66 -49.01 15.49
N SER A 16 26.44 -48.00 15.88
CA SER A 16 27.88 -47.94 15.55
C SER A 16 28.71 -48.99 16.31
N GLU A 17 28.33 -49.29 17.55
CA GLU A 17 28.92 -50.39 18.32
C GLU A 17 28.61 -51.76 17.68
N LEU A 18 27.39 -51.94 17.18
CA LEU A 18 26.96 -53.17 16.54
C LEU A 18 27.74 -53.47 15.24
N ASP A 19 28.10 -52.46 14.44
CA ASP A 19 28.94 -52.68 13.25
C ASP A 19 30.30 -53.29 13.64
N LYS A 20 30.93 -52.76 14.69
CA LYS A 20 32.23 -53.23 15.18
C LYS A 20 32.12 -54.67 15.64
N SER A 21 31.15 -54.96 16.51
CA SER A 21 30.94 -56.32 17.02
C SER A 21 30.63 -57.32 15.91
N THR A 22 29.81 -56.94 14.92
CA THR A 22 29.43 -57.84 13.82
C THR A 22 30.63 -58.12 12.91
N THR A 23 31.48 -57.11 12.65
CA THR A 23 32.75 -57.24 11.91
C THR A 23 33.72 -58.17 12.64
N ASP A 24 33.96 -57.93 13.94
CA ASP A 24 34.89 -58.72 14.75
C ASP A 24 34.48 -60.21 14.82
N ILE A 25 33.19 -60.49 15.00
CA ILE A 25 32.66 -61.86 15.03
C ILE A 25 32.78 -62.50 13.65
N LYS A 26 32.47 -61.78 12.57
CA LYS A 26 32.58 -62.27 11.20
C LYS A 26 34.01 -62.70 10.87
N ASP A 27 34.99 -61.88 11.22
CA ASP A 27 36.41 -62.17 11.06
C ASP A 27 36.83 -63.40 11.88
N THR A 28 36.36 -63.49 13.13
CA THR A 28 36.63 -64.65 14.00
C THR A 28 36.09 -65.94 13.38
N VAL A 29 34.84 -65.94 12.92
CA VAL A 29 34.16 -67.10 12.32
C VAL A 29 34.84 -67.52 11.01
N ASN A 30 35.22 -66.56 10.17
CA ASN A 30 35.92 -66.83 8.91
C ASN A 30 37.28 -67.51 9.14
N ASN A 31 38.01 -67.10 10.17
CA ASN A 31 39.35 -67.59 10.51
C ASN A 31 39.38 -68.90 11.32
N LEU A 32 38.23 -69.52 11.63
CA LEU A 32 38.18 -70.83 12.31
C LEU A 32 38.90 -71.92 11.49
N LYS A 33 39.81 -72.66 12.15
CA LYS A 33 40.58 -73.77 11.56
C LYS A 33 39.92 -75.12 11.82
N LYS A 34 40.16 -76.10 10.94
CA LYS A 34 39.77 -77.50 11.14
C LYS A 34 40.64 -78.12 12.24
N ALA A 35 40.04 -78.72 13.26
CA ALA A 35 40.74 -79.32 14.39
C ALA A 35 40.41 -80.83 14.54
N PRO A 36 41.35 -81.66 15.02
CA PRO A 36 41.06 -83.06 15.36
C PRO A 36 40.07 -83.16 16.53
N ILE A 37 39.23 -84.20 16.55
CA ILE A 37 38.19 -84.37 17.58
C ILE A 37 38.86 -84.76 18.91
N ILE A 38 38.71 -83.93 19.94
CA ILE A 38 39.21 -84.17 21.30
C ILE A 38 38.01 -84.47 22.22
N LYS A 39 38.15 -85.41 23.17
CA LYS A 39 37.10 -85.70 24.16
C LYS A 39 36.82 -84.44 24.99
N ASN A 40 35.54 -84.16 25.25
CA ASN A 40 35.03 -83.02 26.05
C ASN A 40 35.16 -81.62 25.39
N THR A 41 35.28 -81.50 24.07
CA THR A 41 35.22 -80.20 23.35
C THR A 41 34.01 -80.09 22.43
N TYR A 42 33.36 -78.92 22.39
CA TYR A 42 32.31 -78.61 21.40
C TYR A 42 32.95 -78.29 20.05
N THR A 43 32.42 -78.85 18.97
CA THR A 43 32.86 -78.58 17.59
C THR A 43 31.73 -77.95 16.80
N ILE A 44 32.07 -77.04 15.88
CA ILE A 44 31.12 -76.40 14.97
C ILE A 44 31.23 -77.09 13.61
N SER A 45 30.11 -77.53 13.06
CA SER A 45 30.05 -78.06 11.70
C SER A 45 30.22 -76.95 10.67
N GLU A 46 30.68 -77.30 9.47
CA GLU A 46 30.81 -76.32 8.37
C GLU A 46 29.44 -75.73 7.98
N ASN A 47 28.37 -76.52 8.10
CA ASN A 47 27.00 -76.06 7.90
C ASN A 47 26.58 -75.02 8.96
N ASP A 48 26.87 -75.27 10.24
CA ASP A 48 26.52 -74.33 11.30
C ASP A 48 27.38 -73.07 11.26
N LYS A 49 28.66 -73.17 10.85
CA LYS A 49 29.50 -72.01 10.52
C LYS A 49 28.82 -71.12 9.48
N ASN A 50 28.32 -71.70 8.38
CA ASN A 50 27.66 -70.94 7.33
C ASN A 50 26.35 -70.29 7.82
N LYS A 51 25.55 -70.98 8.65
CA LYS A 51 24.35 -70.38 9.28
C LYS A 51 24.69 -69.17 10.15
N ILE A 52 25.81 -69.22 10.89
CA ILE A 52 26.29 -68.10 11.70
C ILE A 52 26.65 -66.91 10.79
N LEU A 53 27.38 -67.16 9.70
CA LEU A 53 27.72 -66.11 8.73
C LEU A 53 26.47 -65.48 8.08
N GLU A 54 25.48 -66.29 7.71
CA GLU A 54 24.20 -65.79 7.21
C GLU A 54 23.45 -64.95 8.25
N TYR A 55 23.52 -65.33 9.53
CA TYR A 55 22.92 -64.54 10.61
C TYR A 55 23.63 -63.19 10.79
N ILE A 56 24.96 -63.18 10.77
CA ILE A 56 25.79 -61.96 10.81
C ILE A 56 25.40 -61.03 9.64
N ASP A 57 25.27 -61.55 8.42
CA ASP A 57 24.82 -60.76 7.27
C ASP A 57 23.41 -60.17 7.45
N LYS A 58 22.50 -60.90 8.11
CA LYS A 58 21.15 -60.39 8.46
C LYS A 58 21.24 -59.28 9.51
N VAL A 59 22.12 -59.41 10.50
CA VAL A 59 22.37 -58.37 11.51
C VAL A 59 22.92 -57.11 10.84
N ASP A 60 23.92 -57.23 9.96
CA ASP A 60 24.50 -56.11 9.21
C ASP A 60 23.43 -55.36 8.40
N LYS A 61 22.60 -56.10 7.64
CA LYS A 61 21.50 -55.52 6.84
C LYS A 61 20.48 -54.80 7.73
N THR A 62 20.10 -55.42 8.86
CA THR A 62 19.16 -54.84 9.81
C THR A 62 19.71 -53.56 10.44
N ASN A 63 21.01 -53.54 10.79
CA ASN A 63 21.66 -52.36 11.34
C ASN A 63 21.73 -51.21 10.32
N ALA A 64 21.95 -51.53 9.04
CA ALA A 64 21.89 -50.55 7.97
C ALA A 64 20.49 -49.93 7.80
N ASP A 65 19.43 -50.74 7.87
CA ASP A 65 18.04 -50.25 7.85
C ASP A 65 17.70 -49.42 9.09
N PHE A 66 18.24 -49.80 10.26
CA PHE A 66 18.11 -49.02 11.48
C PHE A 66 18.70 -47.60 11.34
N LYS A 67 19.93 -47.47 10.82
CA LYS A 67 20.56 -46.15 10.55
C LYS A 67 19.76 -45.29 9.59
N ARG A 68 19.17 -45.90 8.54
CA ARG A 68 18.28 -45.19 7.62
C ARG A 68 17.04 -44.66 8.33
N THR A 69 16.46 -45.46 9.22
CA THR A 69 15.27 -45.10 10.01
C THR A 69 15.58 -43.98 11.01
N GLU A 70 16.75 -44.01 11.65
CA GLU A 70 17.21 -42.91 12.49
C GLU A 70 17.32 -41.60 11.72
N LYS A 71 17.96 -41.61 10.55
CA LYS A 71 18.08 -40.41 9.71
C LYS A 71 16.69 -39.86 9.33
N LEU A 72 15.76 -40.75 9.02
CA LEU A 72 14.37 -40.37 8.73
C LEU A 72 13.70 -39.72 9.94
N SER A 73 13.90 -40.27 11.14
CA SER A 73 13.33 -39.71 12.38
C SER A 73 13.85 -38.30 12.69
N VAL A 74 15.16 -38.06 12.52
CA VAL A 74 15.74 -36.71 12.66
C VAL A 74 15.14 -35.74 11.63
N THR A 75 15.02 -36.20 10.38
CA THR A 75 14.44 -35.38 9.29
C THR A 75 12.98 -35.02 9.59
N LEU A 76 12.18 -35.96 10.10
CA LEU A 76 10.79 -35.72 10.47
C LEU A 76 10.66 -34.69 11.60
N ASN A 77 11.50 -34.75 12.63
CA ASN A 77 11.50 -33.75 13.71
C ASN A 77 11.82 -32.34 13.21
N ASN A 78 12.77 -32.22 12.26
CA ASN A 78 13.09 -30.93 11.65
C ASN A 78 11.91 -30.40 10.84
N VAL A 79 11.29 -31.25 10.02
CA VAL A 79 10.10 -30.89 9.24
C VAL A 79 8.94 -30.46 10.15
N ASP A 80 8.70 -31.16 11.26
CA ASP A 80 7.66 -30.81 12.22
C ASP A 80 7.90 -29.42 12.84
N THR A 81 9.15 -29.13 13.21
CA THR A 81 9.54 -27.81 13.74
C THR A 81 9.34 -26.70 12.70
N GLU A 82 9.79 -26.92 11.45
CA GLU A 82 9.59 -25.96 10.36
C GLU A 82 8.11 -25.73 10.05
N LEU A 83 7.28 -26.77 10.13
CA LEU A 83 5.83 -26.65 9.93
C LEU A 83 5.17 -25.80 11.01
N GLU A 84 5.54 -25.99 12.28
CA GLU A 84 5.04 -25.16 13.39
C GLU A 84 5.46 -23.69 13.23
N GLU A 85 6.74 -23.43 12.92
CA GLU A 85 7.20 -22.06 12.66
C GLU A 85 6.47 -21.41 11.48
N ASN A 86 6.21 -22.18 10.42
CA ASN A 86 5.49 -21.68 9.24
C ASN A 86 4.02 -21.43 9.55
N ARG A 87 3.37 -22.23 10.40
CA ARG A 87 1.99 -21.98 10.86
C ARG A 87 1.87 -20.65 11.58
N GLU A 88 2.79 -20.35 12.49
CA GLU A 88 2.80 -19.07 13.21
C GLU A 88 3.05 -17.88 12.25
N LYS A 89 3.98 -18.02 11.31
CA LYS A 89 4.20 -17.00 10.27
C LYS A 89 2.94 -16.75 9.43
N ILE A 90 2.26 -17.81 9.01
CA ILE A 90 1.01 -17.72 8.23
C ILE A 90 -0.07 -17.00 9.04
N LYS A 91 -0.21 -17.32 10.33
CA LYS A 91 -1.17 -16.67 11.22
C LYS A 91 -0.92 -15.16 11.31
N ILE A 92 0.31 -14.74 11.58
CA ILE A 92 0.69 -13.32 11.66
C ILE A 92 0.42 -12.60 10.32
N LEU A 93 0.79 -13.23 9.20
CA LEU A 93 0.54 -12.66 7.86
C LEU A 93 -0.96 -12.53 7.56
N THR A 94 -1.77 -13.47 8.04
CA THR A 94 -3.23 -13.44 7.87
C THR A 94 -3.84 -12.28 8.65
N GLU A 95 -3.50 -12.14 9.94
CA GLU A 95 -3.96 -11.04 10.79
C GLU A 95 -3.54 -9.66 10.22
N ASN A 96 -2.31 -9.56 9.69
CA ASN A 96 -1.83 -8.33 9.04
C ASN A 96 -2.62 -8.00 7.77
N ASN A 97 -2.95 -8.99 6.95
CA ASN A 97 -3.75 -8.78 5.74
C ASN A 97 -5.18 -8.33 6.07
N GLU A 98 -5.79 -8.88 7.11
CA GLU A 98 -7.12 -8.44 7.59
C GLU A 98 -7.07 -6.98 8.05
N ALA A 99 -6.06 -6.60 8.84
CA ALA A 99 -5.87 -5.22 9.29
C ALA A 99 -5.65 -4.24 8.12
N LEU A 100 -4.88 -4.66 7.10
CA LEU A 100 -4.69 -3.87 5.87
C LEU A 100 -6.00 -3.70 5.09
N SER A 101 -6.80 -4.76 4.97
CA SER A 101 -8.11 -4.70 4.32
C SER A 101 -9.02 -3.66 4.97
N LEU A 102 -9.13 -3.68 6.30
CA LEU A 102 -9.94 -2.70 7.05
C LEU A 102 -9.46 -1.25 6.84
N LYS A 103 -8.15 -1.06 6.76
CA LYS A 103 -7.57 0.27 6.48
C LYS A 103 -7.89 0.73 5.06
N VAL A 104 -7.82 -0.15 4.07
CA VAL A 104 -8.19 0.14 2.68
C VAL A 104 -9.67 0.52 2.59
N ASP A 105 -10.55 -0.22 3.25
CA ASP A 105 -11.99 0.08 3.27
C ASP A 105 -12.28 1.45 3.89
N THR A 106 -11.61 1.77 5.00
CA THR A 106 -11.74 3.07 5.67
C THR A 106 -11.28 4.22 4.79
N LEU A 107 -10.11 4.07 4.14
CA LEU A 107 -9.59 5.08 3.22
C LEU A 107 -10.50 5.26 2.01
N SER A 108 -11.06 4.18 1.48
CA SER A 108 -11.99 4.22 0.34
C SER A 108 -13.25 5.02 0.67
N LYS A 109 -13.85 4.79 1.85
CA LYS A 109 -15.01 5.57 2.33
C LYS A 109 -14.66 7.06 2.52
N ASN A 110 -13.48 7.35 3.06
CA ASN A 110 -13.02 8.73 3.24
C ASN A 110 -12.82 9.46 1.89
N ILE A 111 -12.25 8.77 0.90
CA ILE A 111 -12.09 9.30 -0.46
C ILE A 111 -13.46 9.58 -1.09
N GLU A 112 -14.42 8.67 -0.94
CA GLU A 112 -15.78 8.86 -1.48
C GLU A 112 -16.45 10.10 -0.87
N ASN A 113 -16.36 10.29 0.45
CA ASN A 113 -16.93 11.45 1.14
C ASN A 113 -16.27 12.76 0.69
N LYS A 114 -14.93 12.80 0.62
CA LYS A 114 -14.19 13.97 0.13
C LYS A 114 -14.52 14.30 -1.33
N ASN A 115 -14.74 13.28 -2.16
CA ASN A 115 -15.17 13.50 -3.54
C ASN A 115 -16.58 14.09 -3.64
N LYS A 116 -17.50 13.75 -2.73
CA LYS A 116 -18.83 14.39 -2.65
C LYS A 116 -18.70 15.87 -2.27
N GLU A 117 -17.93 16.17 -1.22
CA GLU A 117 -17.66 17.54 -0.78
C GLU A 117 -17.03 18.39 -1.90
N ILE A 118 -16.03 17.85 -2.62
CA ILE A 118 -15.41 18.53 -3.77
C ILE A 118 -16.44 18.83 -4.87
N LYS A 119 -17.38 17.91 -5.13
CA LYS A 119 -18.43 18.14 -6.15
C LYS A 119 -19.36 19.27 -5.74
N GLU A 120 -19.75 19.33 -4.47
CA GLU A 120 -20.59 20.40 -3.93
C GLU A 120 -19.87 21.76 -4.02
N LEU A 121 -18.62 21.83 -3.55
CA LEU A 121 -17.81 23.05 -3.65
C LEU A 121 -17.61 23.52 -5.09
N LYS A 122 -17.41 22.61 -6.05
CA LYS A 122 -17.32 22.97 -7.48
C LYS A 122 -18.62 23.56 -8.01
N LYS A 123 -19.77 23.03 -7.57
CA LYS A 123 -21.08 23.56 -7.96
C LYS A 123 -21.28 24.97 -7.40
N ASP A 124 -20.97 25.15 -6.11
CA ASP A 124 -21.09 26.47 -5.46
C ASP A 124 -20.15 27.49 -6.10
N ASN A 125 -18.91 27.10 -6.41
CA ASN A 125 -17.96 27.97 -7.06
C ASN A 125 -18.43 28.41 -8.47
N LYS A 126 -19.01 27.48 -9.24
CA LYS A 126 -19.62 27.82 -10.53
C LYS A 126 -20.80 28.78 -10.37
N HIS A 127 -21.65 28.56 -9.38
CA HIS A 127 -22.76 29.46 -9.10
C HIS A 127 -22.29 30.87 -8.71
N LEU A 128 -21.24 30.96 -7.89
CA LEU A 128 -20.61 32.24 -7.54
C LEU A 128 -20.02 32.95 -8.76
N GLU A 129 -19.37 32.22 -9.67
CA GLU A 129 -18.88 32.76 -10.93
C GLU A 129 -20.02 33.37 -11.76
N GLU A 130 -21.14 32.65 -11.91
CA GLU A 130 -22.34 33.13 -12.59
C GLU A 130 -22.91 34.40 -11.93
N LEU A 131 -22.98 34.46 -10.60
CA LEU A 131 -23.44 35.64 -9.87
C LEU A 131 -22.50 36.83 -10.04
N VAL A 132 -21.18 36.61 -10.00
CA VAL A 132 -20.20 37.67 -10.19
C VAL A 132 -20.32 38.27 -11.60
N ASP A 133 -20.48 37.43 -12.62
CA ASP A 133 -20.64 37.93 -13.99
C ASP A 133 -21.97 38.67 -14.18
N TYR A 134 -23.05 38.19 -13.56
CA TYR A 134 -24.31 38.92 -13.50
C TYR A 134 -24.15 40.32 -12.88
N PHE A 135 -23.48 40.43 -11.73
CA PHE A 135 -23.25 41.72 -11.08
C PHE A 135 -22.33 42.64 -11.88
N LYS A 136 -21.30 42.10 -12.56
CA LYS A 136 -20.46 42.88 -13.47
C LYS A 136 -21.27 43.46 -14.63
N ASP A 137 -22.13 42.66 -15.26
CA ASP A 137 -23.02 43.13 -16.33
C ASP A 137 -23.99 44.20 -15.83
N LEU A 138 -24.64 43.96 -14.69
CA LEU A 138 -25.55 44.92 -14.08
C LEU A 138 -24.86 46.25 -13.77
N PHE A 139 -23.66 46.19 -13.20
CA PHE A 139 -22.87 47.38 -12.89
C PHE A 139 -22.43 48.12 -14.16
N GLY A 140 -22.00 47.39 -15.20
CA GLY A 140 -21.69 47.96 -16.51
C GLY A 140 -22.88 48.69 -17.13
N ARG A 141 -24.08 48.11 -17.06
CA ARG A 141 -25.32 48.76 -17.52
C ARG A 141 -25.64 50.03 -16.71
N LEU A 142 -25.45 50.01 -15.40
CA LEU A 142 -25.64 51.19 -14.54
C LEU A 142 -24.68 52.33 -14.92
N VAL A 143 -23.39 52.01 -15.09
CA VAL A 143 -22.38 52.99 -15.51
C VAL A 143 -22.73 53.55 -16.90
N ASN A 144 -23.09 52.71 -17.85
CA ASN A 144 -23.51 53.15 -19.20
C ASN A 144 -24.76 54.03 -19.16
N PHE A 145 -25.73 53.71 -18.30
CA PHE A 145 -26.91 54.55 -18.11
C PHE A 145 -26.51 55.94 -17.60
N ILE A 146 -25.65 56.02 -16.58
CA ILE A 146 -25.15 57.29 -16.04
C ILE A 146 -24.38 58.08 -17.11
N LYS A 147 -23.51 57.43 -17.87
CA LYS A 147 -22.80 58.05 -19.01
C LYS A 147 -23.77 58.63 -20.03
N HIS A 148 -24.80 57.88 -20.41
CA HIS A 148 -25.83 58.37 -21.33
C HIS A 148 -26.53 59.62 -20.78
N LYS A 149 -26.76 59.69 -19.47
CA LYS A 149 -27.32 60.87 -18.80
C LYS A 149 -26.40 62.09 -18.81
N MET A 150 -25.09 61.92 -18.97
CA MET A 150 -24.17 63.04 -19.23
C MET A 150 -24.47 63.74 -20.55
N PHE A 151 -25.19 63.09 -21.48
CA PHE A 151 -25.65 63.70 -22.73
C PHE A 151 -27.07 64.28 -22.66
N GLY A 152 -27.68 64.30 -21.47
CA GLY A 152 -28.95 64.95 -21.20
C GLY A 152 -28.83 66.49 -21.11
N LYS A 153 -29.95 67.15 -20.80
CA LYS A 153 -30.03 68.61 -20.64
C LYS A 153 -29.16 69.08 -19.46
N ASP A 154 -28.75 70.34 -19.43
CA ASP A 154 -27.85 70.92 -18.42
C ASP A 154 -28.15 70.50 -16.98
N LYS A 155 -29.40 70.65 -16.53
CA LYS A 155 -29.79 70.29 -15.17
C LYS A 155 -29.62 68.79 -14.89
N GLU A 156 -30.08 67.95 -15.82
CA GLU A 156 -29.97 66.50 -15.69
C GLU A 156 -28.49 66.07 -15.64
N ARG A 157 -27.66 66.66 -16.50
CA ARG A 157 -26.22 66.39 -16.52
C ARG A 157 -25.52 66.73 -15.21
N GLU A 158 -25.78 67.90 -14.64
CA GLU A 158 -25.17 68.31 -13.37
C GLU A 158 -25.64 67.42 -12.21
N ASP A 159 -26.93 67.04 -12.17
CA ASP A 159 -27.48 66.15 -11.14
C ASP A 159 -26.81 64.76 -11.18
N TYR A 160 -26.72 64.16 -12.38
CA TYR A 160 -26.06 62.85 -12.53
C TYR A 160 -24.54 62.91 -12.32
N TRP A 161 -23.90 64.03 -12.64
CA TRP A 161 -22.48 64.25 -12.32
C TRP A 161 -22.25 64.38 -10.81
N GLY A 162 -23.12 65.10 -10.11
CA GLY A 162 -23.14 65.15 -8.63
C GLY A 162 -23.24 63.75 -8.04
N PHE A 163 -24.27 63.00 -8.45
CA PHE A 163 -24.46 61.62 -8.00
C PHE A 163 -23.26 60.71 -8.30
N SER A 164 -22.63 60.86 -9.48
CA SER A 164 -21.44 60.07 -9.84
C SER A 164 -20.24 60.37 -8.94
N LYS A 165 -20.07 61.63 -8.52
CA LYS A 165 -19.04 62.01 -7.55
C LYS A 165 -19.32 61.40 -6.17
N ASP A 166 -20.57 61.42 -5.70
CA ASP A 166 -20.94 60.76 -4.44
C ASP A 166 -20.63 59.26 -4.48
N LEU A 167 -20.97 58.58 -5.58
CA LEU A 167 -20.63 57.16 -5.77
C LEU A 167 -19.11 56.92 -5.74
N TYR A 168 -18.32 57.85 -6.27
CA TYR A 168 -16.86 57.78 -6.22
C TYR A 168 -16.30 58.02 -4.81
N GLU A 169 -16.76 59.06 -4.14
CA GLU A 169 -16.33 59.42 -2.78
C GLU A 169 -16.66 58.32 -1.76
N HIS A 170 -17.74 57.57 -1.99
CA HIS A 170 -18.11 56.40 -1.19
C HIS A 170 -17.47 55.08 -1.66
N GLY A 171 -16.55 55.12 -2.63
CA GLY A 171 -15.79 53.96 -3.09
C GLY A 171 -16.60 52.95 -3.92
N ILE A 172 -17.78 53.33 -4.39
CA ILE A 172 -18.59 52.50 -5.30
C ILE A 172 -18.01 52.58 -6.72
N PHE A 173 -17.68 53.78 -7.18
CA PHE A 173 -16.96 53.97 -8.44
C PHE A 173 -15.45 53.95 -8.22
N SER A 174 -14.74 53.27 -9.12
CA SER A 174 -13.28 53.30 -9.16
C SER A 174 -12.77 54.59 -9.80
N ASP A 175 -11.49 54.93 -9.57
CA ASP A 175 -10.81 56.03 -10.26
C ASP A 175 -10.99 55.96 -11.78
N LYS A 176 -10.90 54.75 -12.34
CA LYS A 176 -11.10 54.51 -13.77
C LYS A 176 -12.53 54.85 -14.19
N THR A 177 -13.52 54.36 -13.45
CA THR A 177 -14.94 54.58 -13.75
C THR A 177 -15.32 56.04 -13.69
N ILE A 178 -14.91 56.76 -12.63
CA ILE A 178 -15.25 58.18 -12.49
C ILE A 178 -14.53 59.05 -13.53
N THR A 179 -13.29 58.71 -13.89
CA THR A 179 -12.53 59.42 -14.93
C THR A 179 -13.21 59.28 -16.28
N ASP A 180 -13.61 58.06 -16.63
CA ASP A 180 -14.32 57.76 -17.88
C ASP A 180 -15.67 58.50 -17.98
N ILE A 181 -16.42 58.59 -16.88
CA ILE A 181 -17.65 59.41 -16.81
C ILE A 181 -17.34 60.92 -16.91
N LYS A 182 -16.26 61.37 -16.27
CA LYS A 182 -15.85 62.79 -16.28
C LYS A 182 -15.48 63.27 -17.66
N ASP A 183 -14.84 62.42 -18.46
CA ASP A 183 -14.46 62.74 -19.83
C ASP A 183 -15.70 62.93 -20.72
N ASP A 184 -16.71 62.05 -20.60
CA ASP A 184 -18.01 62.21 -21.26
C ASP A 184 -18.72 63.53 -20.84
N TYR A 185 -18.72 63.84 -19.54
CA TYR A 185 -19.28 65.07 -18.99
C TYR A 185 -18.62 66.33 -19.58
N LYS A 186 -17.27 66.36 -19.60
CA LYS A 186 -16.51 67.50 -20.14
C LYS A 186 -16.76 67.67 -21.63
N TRP A 187 -16.63 66.59 -22.40
CA TRP A 187 -16.83 66.61 -23.84
C TRP A 187 -18.19 67.20 -24.19
N ASN A 188 -19.26 66.79 -23.49
CA ASN A 188 -20.57 67.33 -23.79
C ASN A 188 -20.72 68.80 -23.38
N LYS A 189 -20.20 69.21 -22.22
CA LYS A 189 -20.27 70.61 -21.76
C LYS A 189 -19.51 71.58 -22.68
N GLU A 190 -18.45 71.09 -23.33
CA GLU A 190 -17.73 71.84 -24.36
C GLU A 190 -18.54 71.90 -25.66
N ASN A 191 -19.16 70.81 -26.11
CA ASN A 191 -19.93 70.75 -27.36
C ASN A 191 -21.31 71.43 -27.31
N ASP A 192 -21.98 71.50 -26.16
CA ASP A 192 -23.25 72.23 -26.05
C ASP A 192 -23.08 73.75 -26.19
N LYS A 193 -21.93 74.30 -25.79
CA LYS A 193 -21.63 75.73 -25.99
C LYS A 193 -21.52 76.15 -27.46
N TYR A 194 -21.30 75.19 -28.37
CA TYR A 194 -21.23 75.45 -29.81
C TYR A 194 -22.59 75.30 -30.50
N LYS A 195 -23.61 74.69 -29.87
CA LYS A 195 -24.96 74.59 -30.45
C LYS A 195 -25.73 75.90 -30.42
N ASP A 196 -25.44 76.77 -29.46
CA ASP A 196 -26.03 78.13 -29.40
C ASP A 196 -25.39 79.10 -30.41
N HIS A 197 -24.41 78.66 -31.20
CA HIS A 197 -23.69 79.47 -32.18
C HIS A 197 -24.02 79.14 -33.65
N ASP A 198 -24.88 78.15 -33.93
CA ASP A 198 -25.32 77.85 -35.31
C ASP A 198 -26.51 78.73 -35.77
N ASP A 199 -27.00 79.64 -34.91
CA ASP A 199 -28.01 80.67 -35.26
C ASP A 199 -27.36 82.00 -35.75
N PHE A 200 -26.33 81.92 -36.61
CA PHE A 200 -25.88 83.10 -37.37
C PHE A 200 -26.58 83.15 -38.75
N GLU A 201 -27.65 83.95 -38.76
CA GLU A 201 -28.21 84.79 -39.85
C GLU A 201 -28.49 84.16 -41.25
N ILE A 202 -29.79 84.14 -41.62
CA ILE A 202 -30.26 84.52 -42.96
C ILE A 202 -31.02 85.84 -42.83
#